data_AF-A0A443SUG8-F1
#
_entry.id   AF-A0A443SUG8-F1
#
_cell.length_a   1.000
_cell.length_b   1.000
_cell.length_c   1.000
_cell.angle_alpha   90.00
_cell.angle_beta   90.00
_cell.angle_gamma   90.00
#
_symmetry.space_group_name_H-M   'P 1'
#
loop_
_entity.id
_entity.type
_entity.pdbx_description
1 polymer ?
#
loop_
_entity_poly.entity_id
_entity_poly.type
_entity_poly.pdbx_seq_one_letter_code
_entity_poly.pdbx_strand_id
1 'polypeptide(L)'
;METLDSSIRNVDEFTGVLEVVRQKQPQSAQKVLVVIHRTATEHFAVLYPLRLLPCARTALATINLKSSLIKRCDENLLRIQPRKDIDGISLTLRVPERDLISKWLTAFSSLNVSNKVLETCSRRAQLNGGGIRSTTLPPLLEDAES
;
A
#
# COMPACT_ATOMS: atom_id res chain seq x y z
N MET A 1 -15.71 -17.10 -44.84
CA MET A 1 -16.55 -16.58 -43.75
C MET A 1 -16.06 -17.27 -42.49
N GLU A 2 -15.01 -16.74 -41.89
CA GLU A 2 -14.37 -17.35 -40.71
C GLU A 2 -14.85 -16.58 -39.49
N THR A 3 -15.59 -17.27 -38.62
CA THR A 3 -16.11 -16.73 -37.37
C THR A 3 -14.94 -16.41 -36.44
N LEU A 4 -14.71 -15.10 -36.24
CA LEU A 4 -13.94 -14.57 -35.14
C LEU A 4 -14.52 -15.12 -33.84
N ASP A 5 -13.86 -16.11 -33.24
CA ASP A 5 -14.13 -16.54 -31.87
C ASP A 5 -13.68 -15.41 -30.94
N SER A 6 -14.56 -14.42 -30.86
CA SER A 6 -14.47 -13.27 -29.99
C SER A 6 -14.95 -13.75 -28.62
N SER A 7 -14.23 -14.71 -28.04
CA SER A 7 -14.18 -14.86 -26.58
C SER A 7 -13.53 -13.59 -26.02
N ILE A 8 -14.27 -12.48 -26.11
CA ILE A 8 -14.04 -11.25 -25.38
C ILE A 8 -14.29 -11.65 -23.94
N ARG A 9 -13.24 -12.18 -23.31
CA ARG A 9 -13.20 -12.37 -21.86
C ARG A 9 -13.57 -11.00 -21.30
N ASN A 10 -14.64 -10.92 -20.51
CA ASN A 10 -14.97 -9.69 -19.80
C ASN A 10 -13.76 -9.36 -18.89
N VAL A 11 -12.88 -8.50 -19.38
CA VAL A 11 -11.73 -8.00 -18.63
C VAL A 11 -12.18 -6.69 -18.01
N ASP A 12 -12.44 -6.73 -16.71
CA ASP A 12 -12.61 -5.49 -15.96
C ASP A 12 -11.21 -4.90 -15.78
N GLU A 13 -10.99 -3.72 -16.35
CA GLU A 13 -9.74 -2.97 -16.24
C GLU A 13 -9.96 -1.73 -15.38
N PHE A 14 -9.13 -1.56 -14.35
CA PHE A 14 -9.07 -0.35 -13.55
C PHE A 14 -7.68 0.27 -13.63
N THR A 15 -7.59 1.53 -14.04
CA THR A 15 -6.31 2.20 -14.26
C THR A 15 -6.25 3.57 -13.60
N GLY A 16 -5.05 3.96 -13.21
CA GLY A 16 -4.77 5.31 -12.74
C GLY A 16 -3.35 5.48 -12.23
N VAL A 17 -3.02 6.71 -11.85
CA VAL A 17 -1.68 7.08 -11.39
C VAL A 17 -1.61 7.03 -9.87
N LEU A 18 -0.62 6.31 -9.35
CA LEU A 18 -0.32 6.23 -7.92
C LEU A 18 1.14 6.59 -7.66
N GLU A 19 1.47 6.83 -6.40
CA GLU A 19 2.83 7.14 -5.96
C GLU A 19 3.40 5.99 -5.14
N VAL A 20 4.57 5.47 -5.53
CA VAL A 20 5.30 4.48 -4.73
C VAL A 20 6.02 5.18 -3.59
N VAL A 21 5.67 4.81 -2.36
CA VAL A 21 6.33 5.33 -1.15
C VAL A 21 7.53 4.44 -0.81
N ARG A 22 8.74 4.98 -0.97
CA ARG A 22 9.99 4.28 -0.64
C ARG A 22 10.36 4.55 0.82
N GLN A 23 10.48 3.50 1.64
CA GLN A 23 10.80 3.61 3.07
C GLN A 23 12.11 4.38 3.35
N LYS A 24 13.09 4.31 2.45
CA LYS A 24 14.39 4.98 2.62
C LYS A 24 14.42 6.42 2.12
N GLN A 25 13.43 6.86 1.34
CA GLN A 25 13.36 8.23 0.78
C GLN A 25 11.90 8.66 0.67
N PRO A 26 11.28 9.13 1.76
CA PRO A 26 9.89 9.57 1.75
C PRO A 26 9.64 10.82 0.87
N GLN A 27 10.70 11.56 0.54
CA GLN A 27 10.67 12.77 -0.30
C GLN A 27 10.70 12.47 -1.81
N SER A 28 11.09 11.26 -2.25
CA SER A 28 11.10 10.87 -3.67
C SER A 28 9.91 9.96 -3.99
N ALA A 29 8.72 10.56 -4.07
CA ALA A 29 7.53 9.86 -4.51
C ALA A 29 7.64 9.53 -6.00
N GLN A 30 7.88 8.26 -6.35
CA GLN A 30 7.91 7.82 -7.74
C GLN A 30 6.47 7.61 -8.21
N LYS A 31 6.00 8.44 -9.14
CA LYS A 31 4.71 8.23 -9.81
C LYS A 31 4.78 7.04 -10.75
N VAL A 32 3.78 6.18 -10.69
CA VAL A 32 3.61 5.00 -11.54
C VAL A 32 2.20 4.96 -12.10
N LEU A 33 2.06 4.51 -13.35
CA LEU A 33 0.76 4.13 -13.88
C LEU A 33 0.47 2.71 -13.41
N VAL A 34 -0.67 2.52 -12.77
CA VAL A 34 -1.13 1.20 -12.32
C VAL A 34 -2.29 0.77 -13.21
N VAL A 35 -2.22 -0.47 -13.69
CA VAL A 35 -3.29 -1.12 -14.44
C VAL A 35 -3.65 -2.40 -13.72
N ILE A 36 -4.90 -2.53 -13.31
CA ILE A 36 -5.43 -3.73 -12.66
C ILE A 36 -6.24 -4.47 -13.71
N HIS A 37 -5.84 -5.71 -13.97
CA HIS A 37 -6.57 -6.60 -14.85
C HIS A 37 -7.29 -7.64 -14.00
N ARG A 38 -8.61 -7.71 -14.15
CA ARG A 38 -9.43 -8.72 -13.52
C ARG A 38 -10.12 -9.56 -14.59
N THR A 39 -9.86 -10.86 -14.53
CA THR A 39 -10.53 -11.86 -15.34
C THR A 39 -11.22 -12.87 -14.42
N ALA A 40 -11.96 -13.83 -14.99
CA ALA A 40 -12.57 -14.91 -14.21
C ALA A 40 -11.53 -15.71 -13.40
N THR A 41 -10.33 -15.90 -13.94
CA THR A 41 -9.29 -16.77 -13.37
C THR A 41 -8.11 -16.01 -12.79
N GLU A 42 -7.91 -14.74 -13.15
CA GLU A 42 -6.71 -13.97 -12.79
C GLU A 42 -7.09 -12.60 -12.21
N HIS A 43 -6.28 -12.12 -11.28
CA HIS A 43 -6.40 -10.76 -10.77
C HIS A 43 -5.02 -10.24 -10.41
N PHE A 44 -4.50 -9.32 -11.21
CA PHE A 44 -3.14 -8.82 -11.06
C PHE A 44 -3.07 -7.32 -11.35
N ALA A 45 -2.10 -6.66 -10.72
CA ALA A 45 -1.76 -5.26 -10.98
C ALA A 45 -0.42 -5.18 -11.70
N VAL A 46 -0.33 -4.36 -12.74
CA VAL A 46 0.90 -4.05 -13.45
C VAL A 46 1.25 -2.59 -13.19
N LEU A 47 2.51 -2.34 -12.81
CA LEU A 47 3.03 -1.01 -12.54
C LEU A 47 3.97 -0.61 -13.66
N TYR A 48 3.69 0.52 -14.31
CA TYR A 48 4.53 1.10 -15.34
C TYR A 48 5.18 2.39 -14.82
N PRO A 49 6.42 2.69 -15.24
CA PRO A 49 7.01 3.98 -14.92
C PRO A 49 6.28 5.08 -15.71
N LEU A 50 5.92 6.18 -15.05
CA LEU A 50 5.53 7.41 -15.72
C LEU A 50 6.80 8.08 -16.27
N ARG A 51 7.35 7.57 -17.37
CA ARG A 51 8.42 8.23 -18.14
C ARG A 51 7.87 8.74 -19.46
N LEU A 52 8.46 9.84 -19.93
CA LEU A 52 8.14 10.54 -21.17
C LEU A 52 8.50 9.74 -22.44
N LEU A 53 9.15 8.58 -22.33
CA LEU A 53 9.62 7.81 -23.49
C LEU A 53 8.58 6.74 -23.89
N PRO A 54 7.91 6.89 -25.05
CA PRO A 54 6.82 6.00 -25.48
C PRO A 54 7.27 4.54 -25.71
N CYS A 55 8.56 4.31 -25.92
CA CYS A 55 9.13 3.00 -26.23
C CYS A 55 9.55 2.18 -25.00
N ALA A 56 9.50 2.75 -23.78
CA ALA A 56 9.97 2.12 -22.55
C ALA A 56 8.82 1.67 -21.63
N ARG A 57 7.79 1.02 -22.20
CA ARG A 57 6.65 0.46 -21.45
C ARG A 57 6.97 -0.88 -20.80
N THR A 58 8.19 -1.08 -20.32
CA THR A 58 8.52 -2.26 -19.53
C THR A 58 7.88 -2.11 -18.15
N ALA A 59 7.07 -3.09 -17.74
CA ALA A 59 6.49 -3.11 -16.41
C ALA A 59 7.61 -3.10 -15.35
N LEU A 60 7.49 -2.23 -14.36
CA LEU A 60 8.34 -2.20 -13.18
C LEU A 60 8.08 -3.43 -12.31
N ALA A 61 6.81 -3.81 -12.19
CA ALA A 61 6.37 -4.95 -11.41
C ALA A 61 5.01 -5.43 -11.89
N THR A 62 4.80 -6.74 -11.77
CA THR A 62 3.49 -7.38 -11.88
C THR A 62 3.20 -8.05 -10.55
N ILE A 63 2.06 -7.74 -9.95
CA ILE A 63 1.67 -8.22 -8.62
C ILE A 63 0.43 -9.08 -8.77
N ASN A 64 0.52 -10.34 -8.33
CA ASN A 64 -0.64 -11.19 -8.21
C ASN A 64 -1.46 -10.78 -6.97
N LEU A 65 -2.65 -10.23 -7.19
CA LEU A 65 -3.51 -9.71 -6.12
C LEU A 65 -4.25 -10.83 -5.38
N LYS A 66 -4.41 -12.02 -5.97
CA LYS A 66 -4.99 -13.19 -5.28
C LYS A 66 -4.09 -13.71 -4.17
N SER A 67 -2.78 -13.66 -4.39
CA SER A 67 -1.75 -14.09 -3.44
C SER A 67 -1.21 -12.95 -2.57
N SER A 68 -1.84 -11.77 -2.63
CA SER A 68 -1.46 -10.60 -1.83
C SER A 68 -2.54 -10.29 -0.79
N LEU A 69 -2.13 -9.55 0.23
CA LEU A 69 -2.97 -8.93 1.24
C LEU A 69 -2.91 -7.42 1.05
N ILE A 70 -4.07 -6.80 0.90
CA ILE A 70 -4.20 -5.36 0.71
C ILE A 70 -4.69 -4.74 2.03
N LYS A 71 -3.96 -3.75 2.52
CA LYS A 71 -4.28 -3.04 3.76
C LYS A 71 -4.32 -1.54 3.52
N ARG A 72 -5.30 -0.87 4.13
CA ARG A 72 -5.27 0.58 4.27
C ARG A 72 -4.44 0.93 5.50
N CYS A 73 -3.34 1.65 5.31
CA CYS A 73 -2.45 2.06 6.39
C CYS A 73 -2.77 3.46 6.93
N ASP A 74 -3.29 4.33 6.08
CA ASP A 74 -3.62 5.73 6.41
C ASP A 74 -4.77 6.22 5.51
N GLU A 75 -5.14 7.49 5.60
CA GLU A 75 -6.21 8.10 4.81
C GLU A 75 -6.00 7.94 3.31
N ASN A 76 -4.76 7.97 2.84
CA ASN A 76 -4.40 7.89 1.42
C ASN A 76 -3.30 6.84 1.12
N LEU A 77 -3.00 5.94 2.06
CA LEU A 77 -1.95 4.93 1.89
C LEU A 77 -2.53 3.51 1.84
N LEU A 78 -2.15 2.80 0.79
CA LEU A 78 -2.42 1.38 0.61
C LEU A 78 -1.11 0.60 0.69
N ARG A 79 -1.11 -0.49 1.44
CA ARG A 79 0.00 -1.42 1.51
C ARG A 79 -0.41 -2.75 0.92
N ILE A 80 0.40 -3.23 -0.02
CA ILE A 80 0.28 -4.51 -0.69
C ILE A 80 1.39 -5.38 -0.12
N GLN A 81 1.02 -6.47 0.53
CA GLN A 81 1.97 -7.40 1.13
C GLN A 81 1.70 -8.81 0.57
N PRO A 82 2.73 -9.56 0.16
CA PRO A 82 2.56 -10.98 -0.14
C PRO A 82 2.01 -11.72 1.08
N ARG A 83 1.25 -12.79 0.87
CA ARG A 83 0.84 -13.66 1.97
C ARG A 83 2.07 -14.38 2.55
N LYS A 84 1.99 -14.78 3.82
CA LYS A 84 3.09 -15.27 4.67
C LYS A 84 3.89 -16.45 4.08
N ASP A 85 3.31 -17.13 3.10
CA ASP A 85 3.82 -18.27 2.36
C ASP A 85 4.65 -17.88 1.11
N ILE A 86 4.68 -16.59 0.76
CA ILE A 86 5.43 -16.07 -0.39
C ILE A 86 6.43 -15.03 0.13
N ASP A 87 7.72 -15.37 0.11
CA ASP A 87 8.78 -14.39 0.32
C ASP A 87 8.67 -13.29 -0.74
N GLY A 88 8.38 -12.06 -0.30
CA GLY A 88 8.30 -10.93 -1.22
C GLY A 88 8.27 -9.58 -0.52
N ILE A 89 8.63 -8.56 -1.29
CA ILE A 89 8.74 -7.18 -0.81
C ILE A 89 7.33 -6.59 -0.69
N SER A 90 7.01 -5.99 0.47
CA SER A 90 5.77 -5.22 0.60
C SER A 90 5.88 -3.88 -0.11
N LEU A 91 4.85 -3.52 -0.88
CA LEU A 91 4.77 -2.26 -1.61
C LEU A 91 3.78 -1.32 -0.93
N THR A 92 4.17 -0.06 -0.72
CA THR A 92 3.26 0.98 -0.24
C THR A 92 2.98 1.97 -1.35
N LEU A 93 1.70 2.19 -1.64
CA LEU A 93 1.19 3.12 -2.64
C LEU A 93 0.44 4.25 -1.95
N ARG A 94 0.68 5.47 -2.40
CA ARG A 94 -0.09 6.65 -2.03
C ARG A 94 -1.07 6.98 -3.15
N VAL A 95 -2.34 7.16 -2.76
CA VAL A 95 -3.40 7.65 -3.63
C VAL A 95 -3.38 9.18 -3.59
N PRO A 96 -3.27 9.88 -4.74
CA PRO A 96 -3.21 11.34 -4.77
C PRO A 96 -4.48 11.99 -4.21
N GLU A 97 -5.63 11.44 -4.59
CA GLU A 97 -6.96 11.93 -4.24
C GLU A 97 -7.57 11.04 -3.14
N ARG A 98 -7.82 11.60 -1.96
CA ARG A 98 -8.23 10.85 -0.76
C ARG A 98 -9.57 10.14 -0.96
N ASP A 99 -10.49 10.73 -1.71
CA ASP A 99 -11.81 10.19 -2.04
C ASP A 99 -11.74 8.95 -2.93
N LEU A 100 -10.64 8.76 -3.68
CA LEU A 100 -10.45 7.58 -4.52
C LEU A 100 -9.91 6.36 -3.77
N ILE A 101 -9.52 6.50 -2.49
CA ILE A 101 -8.91 5.42 -1.72
C ILE A 101 -9.79 4.17 -1.65
N SER A 102 -11.11 4.35 -1.49
CA SER A 102 -12.06 3.25 -1.41
C SER A 102 -12.18 2.53 -2.76
N LYS A 103 -12.19 3.29 -3.86
CA LYS A 103 -12.23 2.73 -5.22
C LYS A 103 -10.98 1.89 -5.50
N TRP A 104 -9.80 2.41 -5.14
CA TRP A 104 -8.54 1.69 -5.26
C TRP A 104 -8.50 0.45 -4.36
N LEU A 105 -8.94 0.55 -3.11
CA LEU A 105 -8.99 -0.59 -2.19
C LEU A 105 -9.89 -1.71 -2.74
N THR A 106 -11.06 -1.36 -3.29
CA THR A 106 -11.95 -2.32 -3.95
C THR A 106 -11.30 -2.91 -5.19
N ALA A 107 -10.68 -2.09 -6.04
CA ALA A 107 -10.02 -2.56 -7.27
C ALA A 107 -8.86 -3.53 -6.97
N PHE A 108 -8.03 -3.24 -5.96
CA PHE A 108 -6.94 -4.14 -5.56
C PHE A 108 -7.44 -5.42 -4.85
N SER A 109 -8.64 -5.39 -4.29
CA SER A 109 -9.20 -6.52 -3.54
C SER A 109 -9.89 -7.50 -4.48
N SER A 110 -9.46 -8.77 -4.45
CA SER A 110 -10.11 -9.84 -5.22
C SER A 110 -11.52 -10.19 -4.73
N LEU A 111 -11.95 -9.62 -3.61
CA LEU A 111 -13.18 -9.98 -2.91
C LEU A 111 -14.31 -9.05 -3.35
N ASN A 112 -15.40 -9.63 -3.87
CA ASN A 112 -16.71 -9.11 -3.50
C ASN A 112 -16.71 -9.05 -1.98
N VAL A 113 -16.81 -7.83 -1.42
CA VAL A 113 -16.68 -7.59 0.02
C VAL A 113 -17.87 -8.21 0.74
N SER A 114 -17.79 -9.52 1.00
CA SER A 114 -18.51 -10.16 2.09
C SER A 114 -17.48 -10.38 3.19
N ASN A 115 -17.39 -9.38 4.07
CA ASN A 115 -16.96 -9.49 5.45
C ASN A 115 -15.76 -10.40 5.73
N LYS A 116 -14.51 -9.90 5.54
CA LYS A 116 -13.41 -10.26 6.44
C LYS A 116 -12.47 -9.08 6.67
N VAL A 117 -12.69 -8.45 7.82
CA VAL A 117 -11.68 -7.84 8.70
C VAL A 117 -10.89 -6.66 8.11
N LEU A 118 -11.47 -5.47 8.29
CA LEU A 118 -10.75 -4.21 8.46
C LEU A 118 -9.88 -4.32 9.72
N GLU A 119 -8.72 -4.97 9.61
CA GLU A 119 -7.64 -4.75 10.56
C GLU A 119 -7.00 -3.40 10.21
N THR A 120 -7.59 -2.33 10.73
CA THR A 120 -6.94 -1.02 10.83
C THR A 120 -5.62 -1.22 11.55
N CYS A 121 -4.50 -0.94 10.88
CA CYS A 121 -3.20 -0.82 11.53
C CYS A 121 -3.17 0.47 12.38
N SER A 122 -3.88 0.43 13.51
CA SER A 122 -3.80 1.47 14.54
C SER A 122 -3.29 0.82 15.81
N ARG A 123 -1.99 0.54 15.87
CA ARG A 123 -1.28 0.28 17.14
C ARG A 123 0.13 0.84 17.13
N ARG A 124 0.32 1.82 18.02
CA ARG A 124 1.55 2.34 18.63
C ARG A 124 2.38 3.35 17.83
N ALA A 125 1.91 4.59 17.84
CA ALA A 125 2.77 5.70 18.24
C ALA A 125 2.70 5.81 19.77
N GLN A 126 3.65 5.23 20.51
CA GLN A 126 3.98 5.61 21.89
C GLN A 126 5.34 5.01 22.26
N LEU A 127 6.19 5.86 22.88
CA LEU A 127 7.51 5.60 23.50
C LEU A 127 8.69 5.51 22.48
N ASN A 128 9.72 6.35 22.48
CA ASN A 128 10.27 7.26 23.49
C ASN A 128 10.94 8.48 22.82
N GLY A 129 10.59 9.67 23.31
CA GLY A 129 11.42 10.86 23.17
C GLY A 129 12.62 10.77 24.11
N GLY A 130 13.78 11.27 23.65
CA GLY A 130 14.99 11.38 24.44
C GLY A 130 14.86 12.42 25.55
N GLY A 131 15.62 12.20 26.63
CA GLY A 131 15.66 13.07 27.79
C GLY A 131 16.69 12.60 28.81
N ILE A 132 17.97 12.67 28.43
CA ILE A 132 19.16 12.83 29.27
C ILE A 132 18.83 13.32 30.70
N ARG A 133 19.22 12.55 31.72
CA ARG A 133 19.50 13.07 33.05
C ARG A 133 20.83 12.52 33.55
N SER A 134 21.83 13.39 33.39
CA SER A 134 23.15 13.31 34.02
C SER A 134 23.03 13.67 35.50
N THR A 135 23.92 13.07 36.28
CA THR A 135 24.28 13.23 37.69
C THR A 135 24.42 14.67 38.21
N THR A 136 24.10 14.89 39.51
CA THR A 136 24.94 15.54 40.59
C THR A 136 24.10 16.30 41.67
N LEU A 137 24.06 15.74 42.91
CA LEU A 137 24.03 16.26 44.33
C LEU A 137 23.74 17.77 44.69
N PRO A 138 23.42 18.18 45.97
CA PRO A 138 22.92 17.50 47.21
C PRO A 138 21.83 18.32 48.02
N PRO A 139 21.73 18.37 49.40
CA PRO A 139 20.48 18.15 50.18
C PRO A 139 19.93 19.37 50.98
N LEU A 140 18.70 19.32 51.54
CA LEU A 140 18.14 20.15 52.64
C LEU A 140 16.73 19.61 53.00
N LEU A 141 16.49 19.01 54.19
CA LEU A 141 16.12 19.57 55.52
C LEU A 141 14.61 19.83 55.71
N GLU A 142 14.05 19.19 56.76
CA GLU A 142 12.80 19.45 57.53
C GLU A 142 11.46 19.42 56.75
N ASP A 143 10.34 18.83 57.21
CA ASP A 143 9.64 18.83 58.51
C ASP A 143 9.01 17.43 58.77
N ALA A 144 9.10 16.80 59.96
CA ALA A 144 8.22 16.96 61.13
C ALA A 144 6.71 16.84 60.84
N GLU A 145 6.10 15.65 61.05
CA GLU A 145 4.73 15.53 61.58
C GLU A 145 4.55 14.21 62.37
N SER A 146 4.32 14.43 63.67
CA SER A 146 3.56 13.70 64.72
C SER A 146 3.66 12.19 64.93
#